data_AF-A0A5S3W1L7-F1
#
_entry.id   AF-A0A5S3W1L7-F1
#
_cell.length_a   1.000
_cell.length_b   1.000
_cell.length_c   1.000
_cell.angle_alpha   90.00
_cell.angle_beta   90.00
_cell.angle_gamma   90.00
#
_symmetry.space_group_name_H-M   'P 1'
#
loop_
_entity.id
_entity.type
_entity.pdbx_description
1 polymer ?
#
loop_
_entity_poly.entity_id
_entity_poly.type
_entity_poly.pdbx_seq_one_letter_code
_entity_poly.pdbx_strand_id
1 'polypeptide(L)'
;MKSRFDPIWFDWWVKLPKGSPLLNIPKHSANARIKRELNDLIDLNATVGIAVQYEGERLGETIDPTYYLPSYTLVNLFATYNVNEDVMVQLNINNVLDKEYYSNSYSAIWT
;
A
#
# COMPACT_ATOMS: atom_id res chain seq x y z
N MET A 1 -12.93 -4.62 -4.89
CA MET A 1 -14.01 -5.54 -4.45
C MET A 1 -15.32 -4.75 -4.33
N LYS A 2 -16.50 -5.39 -4.41
CA LYS A 2 -17.81 -4.69 -4.43
C LYS A 2 -18.74 -5.14 -3.30
N SER A 3 -19.66 -4.27 -2.88
CA SER A 3 -20.70 -4.60 -1.89
C SER A 3 -21.61 -5.74 -2.40
N ARG A 4 -21.92 -6.71 -1.54
CA ARG A 4 -22.77 -7.87 -1.87
C ARG A 4 -24.24 -7.68 -1.45
N PHE A 5 -24.53 -6.65 -0.66
CA PHE A 5 -25.85 -6.33 -0.10
C PHE A 5 -26.11 -4.83 -0.24
N ASP A 6 -27.37 -4.42 -0.05
CA ASP A 6 -27.81 -3.02 0.05
C ASP A 6 -27.99 -2.61 1.53
N PRO A 7 -26.90 -2.39 2.30
CA PRO A 7 -27.05 -1.99 3.69
C PRO A 7 -27.63 -0.58 3.77
N ILE A 8 -28.69 -0.43 4.56
CA ILE A 8 -29.13 0.88 5.04
C ILE A 8 -28.32 1.14 6.30
N TRP A 9 -27.37 2.07 6.23
CA TRP A 9 -26.67 2.55 7.42
C TRP A 9 -27.61 3.51 8.16
N PHE A 10 -28.29 3.01 9.19
CA PHE A 10 -29.35 3.72 9.91
C PHE A 10 -28.90 5.02 10.59
N ASP A 11 -27.59 5.20 10.77
CA ASP A 11 -27.02 6.40 11.39
C ASP A 11 -27.06 7.60 10.42
N TRP A 12 -26.83 7.41 9.11
CA TRP A 12 -26.53 8.52 8.18
C TRP A 12 -27.53 8.68 7.01
N TRP A 13 -28.64 7.93 7.00
CA TRP A 13 -29.71 7.96 5.96
C TRP A 13 -29.23 7.82 4.50
N VAL A 14 -28.02 7.31 4.26
CA VAL A 14 -27.50 7.00 2.92
C VAL A 14 -27.72 5.52 2.60
N LYS A 15 -28.30 5.24 1.42
CA LYS A 15 -28.34 3.88 0.84
C LYS A 15 -27.06 3.65 0.05
N LEU A 16 -26.30 2.60 0.39
CA LEU A 16 -25.17 2.12 -0.41
C LEU A 16 -25.67 1.04 -1.38
N PRO A 17 -25.83 1.33 -2.68
CA PRO A 17 -26.33 0.34 -3.63
C PRO A 17 -25.39 -0.88 -3.69
N LYS A 18 -25.98 -2.05 -3.90
CA LYS A 18 -25.27 -3.30 -4.17
C LYS A 18 -24.42 -3.13 -5.42
N GLY A 19 -23.16 -3.55 -5.32
CA GLY A 19 -22.18 -3.34 -6.37
C GLY A 19 -21.34 -2.07 -6.24
N SER A 20 -21.61 -1.24 -5.22
CA SER A 20 -20.76 -0.09 -4.89
C SER A 20 -19.34 -0.54 -4.51
N PRO A 21 -18.30 0.25 -4.83
CA PRO A 21 -16.95 0.02 -4.34
C PRO A 21 -16.93 -0.09 -2.82
N LEU A 22 -16.08 -0.97 -2.28
CA LEU A 22 -15.87 -1.02 -0.84
C LEU A 22 -14.93 0.11 -0.41
N LEU A 23 -15.24 0.72 0.73
CA LEU A 23 -14.45 1.79 1.34
C LEU A 23 -12.99 1.36 1.50
N ASN A 24 -12.06 2.23 1.09
CA ASN A 24 -10.60 2.03 1.17
C ASN A 24 -10.05 0.76 0.50
N ILE A 25 -10.82 0.09 -0.37
CA ILE A 25 -10.35 -1.10 -1.08
C ILE A 25 -10.16 -0.75 -2.56
N PRO A 26 -8.91 -0.66 -3.04
CA PRO A 26 -8.65 -0.37 -4.44
C PRO A 26 -9.12 -1.53 -5.33
N LYS A 27 -9.46 -1.18 -6.58
CA LYS A 27 -9.82 -2.19 -7.58
C LYS A 27 -8.60 -2.91 -8.14
N HIS A 28 -7.46 -2.22 -8.16
CA HIS A 28 -6.19 -2.70 -8.69
C HIS A 28 -5.08 -2.39 -7.70
N SER A 29 -4.29 -3.40 -7.37
CA SER A 29 -3.06 -3.27 -6.60
C SER A 29 -1.99 -4.17 -7.21
N ALA A 30 -0.72 -3.80 -7.04
CA ALA A 30 0.41 -4.57 -7.53
C ALA A 30 1.61 -4.43 -6.60
N ASN A 31 2.38 -5.50 -6.46
CA ASN A 31 3.61 -5.52 -5.69
C ASN A 31 4.68 -6.26 -6.47
N ALA A 32 5.86 -5.65 -6.58
CA ALA A 32 7.02 -6.28 -7.20
C ALA A 32 8.25 -6.06 -6.32
N ARG A 33 9.09 -7.09 -6.19
CA ARG A 33 10.34 -7.02 -5.44
C ARG A 33 11.46 -7.67 -6.23
N ILE A 34 12.58 -6.98 -6.31
CA ILE A 34 13.82 -7.45 -6.94
C ILE A 34 14.91 -7.39 -5.89
N LYS A 35 15.74 -8.44 -5.81
CA LYS A 35 16.89 -8.51 -4.92
C LYS A 35 18.12 -9.04 -5.64
N ARG A 36 19.28 -8.66 -5.15
CA ARG A 36 20.59 -9.08 -5.65
C ARG A 36 21.49 -9.42 -4.47
N GLU A 37 22.05 -10.62 -4.49
CA GLU A 37 23.12 -11.03 -3.58
C GLU A 37 24.44 -10.38 -4.06
N LEU A 38 25.22 -9.85 -3.12
CA LEU A 38 26.46 -9.11 -3.40
C LEU A 38 27.73 -9.95 -3.24
N ASN A 39 27.62 -11.15 -2.69
CA ASN A 39 28.69 -12.14 -2.57
C ASN A 39 29.38 -12.41 -3.91
N ASP A 40 28.60 -12.59 -4.98
CA ASP A 40 29.12 -12.88 -6.32
C ASP A 40 29.75 -11.66 -7.03
N LEU A 41 29.62 -10.45 -6.48
CA LEU A 41 30.07 -9.21 -7.11
C LEU A 41 31.25 -8.57 -6.38
N ILE A 42 31.20 -8.53 -5.05
CA ILE A 42 32.16 -7.80 -4.21
C ILE A 42 32.55 -8.57 -2.93
N ASP A 43 32.37 -9.89 -2.90
CA ASP A 43 32.67 -10.77 -1.75
C ASP A 43 32.07 -10.25 -0.42
N LEU A 44 30.89 -9.63 -0.52
CA LEU A 44 30.16 -9.11 0.63
C LEU A 44 28.96 -10.01 0.89
N ASN A 45 28.87 -10.58 2.10
CA ASN A 45 27.72 -11.39 2.51
C ASN A 45 26.50 -10.51 2.82
N ALA A 46 26.01 -9.84 1.78
CA ALA A 46 24.90 -8.91 1.81
C ALA A 46 23.95 -9.16 0.64
N THR A 47 22.69 -8.81 0.86
CA THR A 47 21.68 -8.70 -0.19
C THR A 47 21.19 -7.27 -0.23
N VAL A 48 20.99 -6.73 -1.42
CA VAL A 48 20.29 -5.45 -1.62
C VAL A 48 19.06 -5.68 -2.48
N GLY A 49 18.04 -4.85 -2.30
CA GLY A 49 16.86 -4.95 -3.14
C GLY A 49 15.99 -3.72 -3.11
N ILE A 50 15.07 -3.73 -4.08
CA ILE A 50 14.05 -2.72 -4.30
C ILE A 50 12.69 -3.40 -4.27
N ALA A 51 11.71 -2.75 -3.66
CA ALA A 51 10.32 -3.16 -3.69
C ALA A 51 9.46 -1.97 -4.17
N VAL A 52 8.57 -2.24 -5.12
CA VAL A 52 7.63 -1.28 -5.66
C VAL A 52 6.22 -1.75 -5.34
N GLN A 53 5.41 -0.87 -4.79
CA GLN A 53 4.04 -1.13 -4.37
C GLN A 53 3.13 -0.11 -5.03
N TYR A 54 2.11 -0.56 -5.76
CA TYR A 54 1.10 0.29 -6.35
C TYR A 54 -0.25 -0.01 -5.73
N GLU A 55 -0.92 1.03 -5.28
CA GLU A 55 -2.31 0.97 -4.81
C GLU A 55 -3.14 1.93 -5.67
N GLY A 56 -4.18 1.39 -6.30
CA GLY A 56 -5.08 2.17 -7.14
C GLY A 56 -5.94 3.17 -6.35
N GLU A 57 -6.70 3.96 -7.10
CA GLU A 57 -7.73 4.81 -6.52
C GLU A 57 -8.75 3.96 -5.75
N ARG A 58 -9.29 4.53 -4.69
CA ARG A 58 -10.26 3.85 -3.83
C ARG A 58 -11.19 4.84 -3.16
N LEU A 59 -12.40 4.38 -2.88
CA LEU A 59 -13.42 5.19 -2.26
C LEU A 59 -12.93 5.64 -0.87
N GLY A 60 -12.93 6.94 -0.62
CA GLY A 60 -12.41 7.56 0.61
C GLY A 60 -13.48 7.80 1.67
N GLU A 61 -14.77 7.78 1.31
CA GLU A 61 -15.86 7.83 2.27
C GLU A 61 -17.14 7.15 1.74
N THR A 62 -18.08 6.86 2.63
CA THR A 62 -19.35 6.20 2.28
C THR A 62 -20.52 7.17 2.08
N ILE A 63 -20.38 8.43 2.53
CA ILE A 63 -21.42 9.47 2.41
C ILE A 63 -21.46 10.00 0.97
N ASP A 64 -20.32 10.46 0.48
CA ASP A 64 -20.14 10.90 -0.90
C ASP A 64 -19.48 9.77 -1.73
N PRO A 65 -20.24 9.06 -2.58
CA PRO A 65 -19.70 8.00 -3.42
C PRO A 65 -18.78 8.51 -4.55
N THR A 66 -18.53 9.82 -4.63
CA THR A 66 -17.63 10.46 -5.60
C THR A 66 -16.28 10.87 -5.02
N TYR A 67 -16.09 10.77 -3.70
CA TYR A 67 -14.82 11.06 -3.05
C TYR A 67 -13.88 9.84 -3.08
N TYR A 68 -12.79 9.96 -3.85
CA TYR A 68 -11.77 8.91 -3.97
C TYR A 68 -10.42 9.42 -3.51
N LEU A 69 -9.71 8.58 -2.76
CA LEU A 69 -8.29 8.76 -2.52
C LEU A 69 -7.54 8.46 -3.82
N PRO A 70 -6.56 9.30 -4.20
CA PRO A 70 -5.79 9.08 -5.41
C PRO A 70 -4.95 7.81 -5.30
N SER A 71 -4.64 7.22 -6.46
CA SER A 71 -3.66 6.14 -6.53
C SER A 71 -2.27 6.63 -6.11
N TYR A 72 -1.46 5.71 -5.61
CA TYR A 72 -0.06 6.00 -5.28
C TYR A 72 0.83 4.80 -5.56
N THR A 73 2.11 5.11 -5.80
CA THR A 73 3.18 4.13 -5.92
C THR A 73 4.24 4.44 -4.88
N LEU A 74 4.59 3.45 -4.06
CA LEU A 74 5.69 3.53 -3.12
C LEU A 74 6.88 2.73 -3.65
N VAL A 75 8.06 3.33 -3.54
CA VAL A 75 9.34 2.65 -3.78
C VAL A 75 10.05 2.52 -2.45
N ASN A 76 10.49 1.30 -2.14
CA ASN A 76 11.17 0.95 -0.91
C ASN A 76 12.50 0.29 -1.27
N LEU A 77 13.53 0.57 -0.49
CA LEU A 77 14.82 -0.09 -0.57
C LEU A 77 15.06 -0.90 0.69
N PHE A 78 15.74 -2.03 0.54
CA PHE A 78 16.16 -2.85 1.67
C PHE A 78 17.55 -3.42 1.42
N ALA A 79 18.28 -3.61 2.51
CA ALA A 79 19.58 -4.28 2.50
C ALA A 79 19.67 -5.20 3.71
N THR A 80 20.24 -6.39 3.52
CA THR A 80 20.57 -7.32 4.58
C THR A 80 22.07 -7.56 4.57
N TYR A 81 22.68 -7.73 5.74
CA TYR A 81 24.08 -8.09 5.90
C TYR A 81 24.19 -9.17 6.96
N ASN A 82 24.81 -10.29 6.61
CA ASN A 82 25.09 -11.37 7.55
C ASN A 82 26.43 -11.07 8.24
N VAL A 83 26.37 -10.73 9.53
CA VAL A 83 27.54 -10.45 10.36
C VAL A 83 28.31 -11.74 10.63
N ASN A 84 27.59 -12.83 10.86
CA ASN A 84 28.08 -14.21 10.97
C ASN A 84 26.93 -15.18 10.66
N GLU A 85 27.12 -16.48 10.89
CA GLU A 85 26.11 -17.51 10.61
C GLU A 85 24.83 -17.38 11.45
N ASP A 86 24.93 -16.73 12.62
CA ASP A 86 23.83 -16.61 13.59
C ASP A 86 23.19 -15.21 13.62
N VAL A 87 23.83 -14.20 13.01
CA VAL A 87 23.44 -12.79 13.13
C VAL A 87 23.33 -12.12 11.77
N MET A 88 22.12 -11.65 11.46
CA MET A 88 21.82 -10.83 10.29
C MET A 88 21.27 -9.46 10.72
N VAL A 89 21.76 -8.41 10.08
CA VAL A 89 21.24 -7.05 10.22
C VAL A 89 20.49 -6.67 8.95
N GLN A 90 19.31 -6.05 9.09
CA GLN A 90 18.52 -5.54 7.97
C GLN A 90 18.26 -4.05 8.13
N LEU A 91 18.50 -3.30 7.04
CA LEU A 91 18.10 -1.92 6.87
C LEU A 91 16.94 -1.85 5.88
N ASN A 92 15.88 -1.14 6.25
CA ASN A 92 14.75 -0.85 5.36
C ASN A 92 14.56 0.67 5.28
N ILE A 93 14.50 1.20 4.06
CA ILE A 93 14.16 2.60 3.80
C ILE A 93 12.88 2.59 2.97
N ASN A 94 11.77 2.99 3.59
CA ASN A 94 10.46 2.97 2.98
C ASN A 94 10.11 4.35 2.42
N ASN A 95 9.30 4.36 1.36
CA ASN A 95 8.87 5.58 0.67
C ASN A 95 10.05 6.49 0.31
N VAL A 96 11.05 5.95 -0.39
CA VAL A 96 12.31 6.66 -0.69
C VAL A 96 12.12 7.89 -1.58
N LEU A 97 10.95 8.01 -2.22
CA LEU A 97 10.56 9.14 -3.05
C LEU A 97 9.79 10.20 -2.27
N ASP A 98 9.64 10.03 -0.94
CA ASP A 98 8.94 10.93 -0.03
C ASP A 98 7.54 11.31 -0.54
N LYS A 99 6.81 10.31 -1.05
CA LYS A 99 5.47 10.52 -1.58
C LYS A 99 4.53 10.82 -0.42
N GLU A 100 3.85 11.95 -0.46
CA GLU A 100 2.68 12.19 0.38
C GLU A 100 1.51 11.36 -0.14
N TYR A 101 0.90 10.55 0.75
CA TYR A 101 -0.23 9.70 0.43
C TYR A 101 -1.08 9.46 1.67
N TYR A 102 -2.38 9.25 1.44
CA TYR A 102 -3.30 8.77 2.46
C TYR A 102 -3.44 7.27 2.30
N SER A 103 -3.33 6.49 3.36
CA SER A 103 -3.52 5.03 3.34
C SER A 103 -4.98 4.64 3.43
N ASN A 104 -5.79 5.40 4.17
CA ASN A 104 -7.22 5.23 4.32
C ASN A 104 -7.89 6.58 4.60
N SER A 105 -9.19 6.71 4.32
CA SER A 105 -10.02 7.81 4.79
C SER A 105 -11.38 7.30 5.21
N TYR A 106 -12.03 8.07 6.08
CA TYR A 106 -13.41 7.82 6.51
C TYR A 106 -14.32 9.04 6.25
N SER A 107 -13.73 10.20 5.93
CA SER A 107 -14.43 11.40 5.46
C SER A 107 -13.44 12.39 4.84
N ALA A 108 -13.89 13.14 3.83
CA ALA A 108 -13.08 14.12 3.09
C ALA A 108 -12.50 15.28 3.93
N ILE A 109 -12.93 15.46 5.19
CA ILE A 109 -12.41 16.50 6.09
C ILE A 109 -11.12 16.08 6.84
N TRP A 110 -10.74 14.80 6.82
CA TRP A 110 -9.61 14.25 7.59
C TRP A 110 -8.36 13.96 6.73
N THR A 111 -8.43 14.33 5.46
CA THR A 111 -7.45 14.02 4.40
C THR A 111 -7.41 15.19 3.43
#